data_AF-A0A9D1V1S8-F1
#
_entry.id   AF-A0A9D1V1S8-F1
#
_cell.length_a   1.000
_cell.length_b   1.000
_cell.length_c   1.000
_cell.angle_alpha   90.00
_cell.angle_beta   90.00
_cell.angle_gamma   90.00
#
_symmetry.space_group_name_H-M   'P 1'
#
loop_
_entity.id
_entity.type
_entity.pdbx_description
1 polymer ?
#
loop_
_entity_poly.entity_id
_entity_poly.type
_entity_poly.pdbx_seq_one_letter_code
_entity_poly.pdbx_strand_id
1 'polypeptide(L)'
;PLYLFPNIYNIGYLSNNGIFTNYQNGMNIPSAGKFGLPLVMQNGCRPSKHAAYLYMNTYIFDELNHRFLILDFNAGIHFFSEDPGEGVEQVVGSPNNIPESYELLYFGSNTFAGNKCYAVFEDRDNPGQRYLYTLTLPDLYYYNNPITAIDKIPADKQFNRATVFGNHESQANVLYYAVGDQAYYYGVGSKTEQALTLQGFEGGEITYIGNRYWTQEGVSDAFDYFVVATHQNGRYKVYMYNTVGGVPNGAPVRTLEGEGKVVKIHYNSPFMCNGTAGGNEADANFYPCSF
;
A
#
# COMPACT_ATOMS: atom_id res chain seq x y z
N PRO A 1 -13.19 9.39 7.36
CA PRO A 1 -12.08 8.49 7.00
C PRO A 1 -10.74 9.09 7.45
N LEU A 2 -10.08 8.41 8.39
CA LEU A 2 -8.79 8.79 8.96
C LEU A 2 -7.79 7.72 8.50
N TYR A 3 -6.92 8.03 7.54
CA TYR A 3 -5.86 7.10 7.14
C TYR A 3 -4.53 7.61 7.67
N LEU A 4 -3.95 6.88 8.61
CA LEU A 4 -2.59 7.13 9.10
C LEU A 4 -1.62 6.41 8.18
N PHE A 5 -0.55 7.10 7.80
CA PHE A 5 0.55 6.52 7.05
C PHE A 5 1.88 7.01 7.61
N PRO A 6 2.90 6.15 7.66
CA PRO A 6 4.21 6.57 8.08
C PRO A 6 4.87 7.37 6.96
N ASN A 7 5.82 8.18 7.35
CA ASN A 7 6.85 8.71 6.47
C ASN A 7 8.15 8.68 7.28
N ILE A 8 9.31 8.86 6.64
CA ILE A 8 10.56 8.60 7.37
C ILE A 8 10.72 9.59 8.57
N TYR A 9 10.54 10.90 8.38
CA TYR A 9 10.68 11.87 9.47
C TYR A 9 9.36 12.33 10.07
N ASN A 10 8.22 11.84 9.56
CA ASN A 10 6.90 12.34 9.95
C ASN A 10 5.84 11.23 9.97
N ILE A 11 4.77 11.45 10.74
CA ILE A 11 3.52 10.70 10.55
C ILE A 11 2.58 11.56 9.72
N GLY A 12 2.06 10.95 8.67
CA GLY A 12 1.03 11.52 7.82
C GLY A 12 -0.37 11.04 8.19
N TYR A 13 -1.35 11.90 7.93
CA TYR A 13 -2.76 11.65 8.10
C TYR A 13 -3.49 12.16 6.85
N LEU A 14 -4.32 11.31 6.23
CA LEU A 14 -5.19 11.67 5.11
C LEU A 14 -6.63 11.82 5.58
N SER A 15 -7.29 12.88 5.11
CA SER A 15 -8.73 13.05 5.24
C SER A 15 -9.34 13.75 4.03
N ASN A 16 -10.67 13.86 4.07
CA ASN A 16 -11.43 14.67 3.14
C ASN A 16 -11.03 16.16 3.15
N ASN A 17 -10.32 16.63 4.18
CA ASN A 17 -9.85 18.01 4.29
C ASN A 17 -8.39 18.17 3.83
N GLY A 18 -7.78 17.12 3.28
CA GLY A 18 -6.41 17.13 2.74
C GLY A 18 -5.44 16.21 3.47
N ILE A 19 -4.15 16.48 3.23
CA ILE A 19 -3.01 15.74 3.77
C ILE A 19 -2.44 16.52 4.95
N PHE A 20 -2.15 15.85 6.05
CA PHE A 20 -1.64 16.44 7.28
C PHE A 20 -0.38 15.69 7.66
N THR A 21 0.65 16.39 8.13
CA THR A 21 1.89 15.73 8.57
C THR A 21 2.39 16.33 9.87
N ASN A 22 3.09 15.52 10.66
CA ASN A 22 3.78 15.99 11.85
C ASN A 22 5.14 15.31 11.95
N TYR A 23 6.20 16.10 12.10
CA TYR A 23 7.54 15.58 12.29
C TYR A 23 7.64 14.80 13.60
N GLN A 24 8.10 13.55 13.52
CA GLN A 24 8.20 12.67 14.67
C GLN A 24 9.62 12.34 15.10
N ASN A 25 10.65 12.49 14.25
CA ASN A 25 12.01 12.19 14.70
C ASN A 25 13.11 12.86 13.86
N GLY A 26 14.25 13.18 14.50
CA GLY A 26 15.49 13.65 13.85
C GLY A 26 16.04 15.01 14.29
N MET A 27 15.26 15.87 14.96
CA MET A 27 15.70 17.24 15.32
C MET A 27 15.56 17.62 16.80
N ASN A 28 15.47 16.66 17.74
CA ASN A 28 15.15 16.92 19.15
C ASN A 28 13.85 17.72 19.36
N ILE A 29 12.92 17.67 18.41
CA ILE A 29 11.62 18.34 18.54
C ILE A 29 10.71 17.41 19.34
N PRO A 30 10.23 17.81 20.53
CA PRO A 30 9.26 17.03 21.27
C PRO A 30 8.02 16.85 20.39
N SER A 31 7.62 15.61 20.15
CA SER A 31 6.31 15.31 19.57
C SER A 31 5.25 16.01 20.43
N ALA A 32 4.54 16.97 19.84
CA ALA A 32 3.59 17.80 20.58
C ALA A 32 2.25 17.08 20.86
N GLY A 33 2.10 15.81 20.46
CA GLY A 33 0.83 15.08 20.48
C GLY A 33 -0.25 15.72 19.60
N LYS A 34 0.15 16.63 18.68
CA LYS A 34 -0.74 17.40 17.81
C LYS A 34 -0.39 17.09 16.36
N PHE A 35 -1.39 16.74 15.57
CA PHE A 35 -1.24 16.69 14.11
C PHE A 35 -1.04 18.12 13.57
N GLY A 36 -0.19 18.27 12.55
CA GLY A 36 0.04 19.57 11.90
C GLY A 36 -1.22 20.11 11.21
N LEU A 37 -1.14 21.35 10.71
CA LEU A 37 -2.18 21.89 9.83
C LEU A 37 -2.20 21.12 8.50
N PRO A 38 -3.34 21.10 7.77
CA PRO A 38 -3.37 20.50 6.44
C PRO A 38 -2.38 21.21 5.52
N LEU A 39 -1.69 20.43 4.68
CA LEU A 39 -0.88 20.94 3.58
C LEU A 39 -1.81 21.67 2.61
N VAL A 40 -1.53 22.95 2.37
CA VAL A 40 -2.32 23.79 1.47
C VAL A 40 -1.86 23.57 0.04
N MET A 41 -2.77 23.16 -0.84
CA MET A 41 -2.51 23.04 -2.28
C MET A 41 -3.38 24.02 -3.06
N GLN A 42 -2.82 24.68 -4.08
CA GLN A 42 -3.49 25.74 -4.85
C GLN A 42 -4.84 25.32 -5.45
N ASN A 43 -5.03 24.02 -5.76
CA ASN A 43 -6.25 23.47 -6.34
C ASN A 43 -7.00 22.51 -5.40
N GLY A 44 -6.69 22.56 -4.10
CA GLY A 44 -7.18 21.57 -3.14
C GLY A 44 -6.63 20.16 -3.39
N CYS A 45 -7.13 19.21 -2.61
CA CYS A 45 -6.79 17.79 -2.69
C CYS A 45 -7.91 16.95 -2.12
N ARG A 46 -8.17 15.80 -2.74
CA ARG A 46 -8.87 14.70 -2.07
C ARG A 46 -7.99 13.46 -2.11
N PRO A 47 -7.10 13.26 -1.12
CA PRO A 47 -6.21 12.11 -1.15
C PRO A 47 -6.99 10.82 -0.95
N SER A 48 -6.68 9.82 -1.76
CA SER A 48 -7.24 8.48 -1.59
C SER A 48 -6.75 7.86 -0.29
N LYS A 49 -7.58 6.99 0.30
CA LYS A 49 -7.17 6.14 1.42
C LYS A 49 -6.13 5.08 1.01
N HIS A 50 -5.95 4.85 -0.29
CA HIS A 50 -4.97 3.94 -0.84
C HIS A 50 -3.68 4.71 -1.15
N ALA A 51 -2.59 4.30 -0.51
CA ALA A 51 -1.29 4.94 -0.65
C ALA A 51 -0.20 3.88 -0.63
N ALA A 52 0.86 4.10 -1.40
CA ALA A 52 2.03 3.24 -1.45
C ALA A 52 3.20 3.93 -0.77
N TYR A 53 4.02 3.19 -0.02
CA TYR A 53 5.25 3.69 0.57
C TYR A 53 6.44 2.98 -0.06
N LEU A 54 7.41 3.75 -0.56
CA LEU A 54 8.61 3.21 -1.19
C LEU A 54 9.75 4.26 -1.19
N TYR A 55 10.99 3.84 -0.92
CA TYR A 55 12.18 4.71 -0.86
C TYR A 55 11.94 6.03 -0.13
N MET A 56 11.50 5.94 1.14
CA MET A 56 11.33 7.10 2.03
C MET A 56 10.21 8.08 1.62
N ASN A 57 9.47 7.78 0.55
CA ASN A 57 8.38 8.62 0.05
C ASN A 57 7.05 7.88 0.15
N THR A 58 5.98 8.65 0.34
CA THR A 58 4.61 8.16 0.23
C THR A 58 4.00 8.67 -1.07
N TYR A 59 3.44 7.76 -1.85
CA TYR A 59 2.77 8.05 -3.09
C TYR A 59 1.26 7.97 -2.87
N ILE A 60 0.56 9.01 -3.32
CA ILE A 60 -0.86 9.20 -3.05
C ILE A 60 -1.56 9.49 -4.37
N PHE A 61 -2.78 9.00 -4.53
CA PHE A 61 -3.65 9.42 -5.61
C PHE A 61 -4.58 10.54 -5.11
N ASP A 62 -4.58 11.66 -5.82
CA ASP A 62 -5.49 12.79 -5.58
C ASP A 62 -6.76 12.58 -6.41
N GLU A 63 -7.81 12.07 -5.76
CA GLU A 63 -9.09 11.76 -6.36
C GLU A 63 -9.87 13.00 -6.82
N LEU A 64 -9.46 14.21 -6.42
CA LEU A 64 -10.10 15.45 -6.87
C LEU A 64 -9.54 15.88 -8.22
N ASN A 65 -8.22 15.81 -8.38
CA ASN A 65 -7.51 16.28 -9.57
C ASN A 65 -7.05 15.12 -10.48
N HIS A 66 -7.46 13.88 -10.17
CA HIS A 66 -7.17 12.65 -10.92
C HIS A 66 -5.69 12.47 -11.28
N ARG A 67 -4.82 12.58 -10.27
CA ARG A 67 -3.35 12.55 -10.42
C ARG A 67 -2.64 11.80 -9.31
N PHE A 68 -1.46 11.28 -9.61
CA PHE A 68 -0.52 10.80 -8.60
C PHE A 68 0.34 11.93 -8.05
N LEU A 69 0.59 11.89 -6.75
CA LEU A 69 1.40 12.84 -6.00
C LEU A 69 2.47 12.09 -5.21
N ILE A 70 3.56 12.82 -4.92
CA ILE A 70 4.63 12.35 -4.05
C ILE A 70 4.59 13.22 -2.80
N LEU A 71 4.57 12.57 -1.65
CA LEU A 71 4.90 13.19 -0.38
C LEU A 71 6.29 12.69 0.02
N ASP A 72 7.27 13.56 -0.08
CA ASP A 72 8.64 13.22 0.25
C ASP A 72 8.83 12.99 1.76
N PHE A 73 9.99 12.48 2.12
CA PHE A 73 10.39 12.23 3.50
C PHE A 73 10.29 13.41 4.48
N ASN A 74 10.31 14.64 3.97
CA ASN A 74 10.19 15.90 4.70
C ASN A 74 8.75 16.48 4.65
N ALA A 75 7.78 15.70 4.18
CA ALA A 75 6.42 16.14 3.91
C ALA A 75 6.29 17.23 2.82
N GLY A 76 7.30 17.36 1.95
CA GLY A 76 7.21 18.14 0.72
C GLY A 76 6.32 17.43 -0.30
N ILE A 77 5.42 18.19 -0.93
CA ILE A 77 4.57 17.67 -2.02
C ILE A 77 5.26 17.94 -3.35
N HIS A 78 5.41 16.89 -4.15
CA HIS A 78 5.92 16.96 -5.52
C HIS A 78 4.92 16.37 -6.50
N PHE A 79 4.99 16.88 -7.72
CA PHE A 79 4.15 16.45 -8.84
C PHE A 79 5.01 15.71 -9.83
N PHE A 80 4.48 14.62 -10.39
CA PHE A 80 5.13 13.96 -11.51
C PHE A 80 5.05 14.86 -12.76
N SER A 81 6.11 14.90 -13.56
CA SER A 81 6.07 15.44 -14.91
C SER A 81 5.39 14.47 -15.87
N GLU A 82 4.96 14.98 -17.03
CA GLU A 82 4.52 14.14 -18.15
C GLU A 82 5.70 13.48 -18.87
N ASP A 83 6.89 14.10 -18.79
CA ASP A 83 8.12 13.59 -19.36
C ASP A 83 8.54 12.28 -18.65
N PRO A 84 8.67 11.15 -19.39
CA PRO A 84 9.12 9.88 -18.83
C PRO A 84 10.63 9.84 -18.54
N GLY A 85 11.38 10.86 -18.95
CA GLY A 85 12.82 10.95 -18.76
C GLY A 85 13.64 10.40 -19.92
N GLU A 86 14.95 10.53 -19.80
CA GLU A 86 15.89 10.15 -20.86
C GLU A 86 15.80 8.66 -21.22
N GLY A 87 15.83 8.36 -22.52
CA GLY A 87 15.84 7.00 -23.03
C GLY A 87 14.48 6.29 -23.08
N VAL A 88 13.38 6.97 -22.71
CA VAL A 88 12.02 6.42 -22.85
C VAL A 88 11.34 7.03 -24.08
N GLU A 89 11.14 6.19 -25.10
CA GLU A 89 10.60 6.64 -26.39
C GLU A 89 9.07 6.76 -26.43
N GLN A 90 8.36 6.08 -25.52
CA GLN A 90 6.90 6.05 -25.52
C GLN A 90 6.32 6.31 -24.13
N VAL A 91 5.46 7.34 -24.04
CA VAL A 91 4.62 7.59 -22.87
C VAL A 91 3.44 6.62 -22.88
N VAL A 92 3.30 5.83 -21.82
CA VAL A 92 2.25 4.80 -21.69
C VAL A 92 0.96 5.38 -21.11
N GLY A 93 1.06 6.38 -20.24
CA GLY A 93 -0.07 7.05 -19.63
C GLY A 93 0.37 8.33 -18.94
N SER A 94 -0.60 9.14 -18.53
CA SER A 94 -0.34 10.40 -17.83
C SER A 94 -0.52 10.21 -16.32
N PRO A 95 0.45 10.61 -15.48
CA PRO A 95 0.29 10.57 -14.04
C PRO A 95 -0.59 11.71 -13.52
N ASN A 96 -0.88 12.71 -14.36
CA ASN A 96 -1.69 13.87 -13.99
C ASN A 96 -3.08 13.93 -14.65
N ASN A 97 -3.38 12.99 -15.56
CA ASN A 97 -4.64 12.96 -16.30
C ASN A 97 -5.25 11.55 -16.30
N ILE A 98 -5.44 10.95 -15.13
CA ILE A 98 -6.19 9.69 -15.01
C ILE A 98 -7.67 9.98 -15.35
N PRO A 99 -8.37 9.11 -16.10
CA PRO A 99 -9.76 9.38 -16.47
C PRO A 99 -10.66 9.68 -15.26
N GLU A 100 -11.57 10.65 -15.41
CA GLU A 100 -12.46 11.07 -14.31
C GLU A 100 -13.41 9.96 -13.84
N SER A 101 -13.74 9.02 -14.74
CA SER A 101 -14.56 7.86 -14.43
C SER A 101 -13.83 6.82 -13.56
N TYR A 102 -12.50 6.90 -13.43
CA TYR A 102 -11.73 5.88 -12.75
C TYR A 102 -11.73 6.09 -11.24
N GLU A 103 -12.08 5.02 -10.51
CA GLU A 103 -11.99 4.93 -9.06
C GLU A 103 -10.81 4.06 -8.65
N LEU A 104 -9.94 4.58 -7.77
CA LEU A 104 -8.85 3.82 -7.21
C LEU A 104 -9.36 2.84 -6.15
N LEU A 105 -9.19 1.54 -6.41
CA LEU A 105 -9.55 0.45 -5.49
C LEU A 105 -8.38 -0.03 -4.63
N TYR A 106 -7.15 0.20 -5.09
CA TYR A 106 -5.95 -0.25 -4.40
C TYR A 106 -4.70 0.49 -4.90
N PHE A 107 -3.76 0.74 -4.00
CA PHE A 107 -2.44 1.25 -4.34
C PHE A 107 -1.44 0.73 -3.32
N GLY A 108 -0.42 0.00 -3.78
CA GLY A 108 0.61 -0.59 -2.92
C GLY A 108 1.94 -0.75 -3.64
N SER A 109 3.01 -0.88 -2.86
CA SER A 109 4.38 -0.97 -3.35
C SER A 109 4.89 -2.41 -3.35
N ASN A 110 5.80 -2.72 -4.26
CA ASN A 110 6.45 -4.01 -4.36
C ASN A 110 7.94 -3.78 -4.65
N THR A 111 8.82 -4.22 -3.76
CA THR A 111 10.28 -4.15 -3.89
C THR A 111 10.88 -5.40 -4.55
N PHE A 112 10.16 -6.53 -4.56
CA PHE A 112 10.61 -7.76 -5.20
C PHE A 112 10.80 -7.58 -6.72
N ALA A 113 9.90 -6.83 -7.37
CA ALA A 113 9.91 -6.55 -8.80
C ALA A 113 10.70 -5.27 -9.16
N GLY A 114 11.58 -4.80 -8.28
CA GLY A 114 12.23 -3.49 -8.37
C GLY A 114 11.39 -2.42 -7.69
N ASN A 115 11.61 -1.14 -8.00
CA ASN A 115 10.96 -0.03 -7.29
C ASN A 115 9.53 0.22 -7.83
N LYS A 116 8.62 -0.74 -7.64
CA LYS A 116 7.30 -0.70 -8.29
C LYS A 116 6.18 -0.34 -7.34
N CYS A 117 5.16 0.33 -7.88
CA CYS A 117 3.84 0.44 -7.27
C CYS A 117 2.75 -0.02 -8.24
N TYR A 118 1.69 -0.59 -7.68
CA TYR A 118 0.55 -1.12 -8.42
C TYR A 118 -0.72 -0.39 -8.01
N ALA A 119 -1.33 0.33 -8.95
CA ALA A 119 -2.62 0.98 -8.74
C ALA A 119 -3.71 0.23 -9.52
N VAL A 120 -4.78 -0.15 -8.82
CA VAL A 120 -5.94 -0.83 -9.42
C VAL A 120 -7.07 0.18 -9.53
N PHE A 121 -7.52 0.43 -10.75
CA PHE A 121 -8.67 1.29 -11.03
C PHE A 121 -9.86 0.48 -11.53
N GLU A 122 -11.05 0.93 -11.19
CA GLU A 122 -12.31 0.52 -11.83
C GLU A 122 -12.89 1.70 -12.61
N ASP A 123 -13.32 1.42 -13.84
CA ASP A 123 -14.01 2.42 -14.67
C ASP A 123 -15.50 2.45 -14.32
N ARG A 124 -15.95 3.55 -13.70
CA ARG A 124 -17.35 3.72 -13.30
C ARG A 124 -18.31 3.79 -14.48
N ASP A 125 -17.83 4.17 -15.67
CA ASP A 125 -18.66 4.18 -16.89
C ASP A 125 -18.83 2.77 -17.46
N ASN A 126 -17.95 1.83 -17.08
CA ASN A 126 -17.99 0.43 -17.47
C ASN A 126 -17.84 -0.50 -16.24
N PRO A 127 -18.85 -0.61 -15.37
CA PRO A 127 -18.74 -1.36 -14.11
C PRO A 127 -18.22 -2.79 -14.30
N GLY A 128 -17.23 -3.17 -13.49
CA GLY A 128 -16.53 -4.46 -13.62
C GLY A 128 -15.39 -4.45 -14.62
N GLN A 129 -15.14 -3.35 -15.34
CA GLN A 129 -13.91 -3.17 -16.11
C GLN A 129 -12.83 -2.55 -15.22
N ARG A 130 -11.74 -3.30 -15.00
CA ARG A 130 -10.61 -2.81 -14.20
C ARG A 130 -9.33 -2.68 -15.00
N TYR A 131 -8.45 -1.83 -14.49
CA TYR A 131 -7.14 -1.53 -15.06
C TYR A 131 -6.08 -1.63 -13.96
N LEU A 132 -4.97 -2.30 -14.28
CA LEU A 132 -3.79 -2.37 -13.44
C LEU A 132 -2.72 -1.44 -14.00
N TYR A 133 -2.42 -0.38 -13.26
CA TYR A 133 -1.35 0.55 -13.55
C TYR A 133 -0.09 0.08 -12.84
N THR A 134 1.00 -0.07 -13.60
CA THR A 134 2.33 -0.31 -13.04
C THR A 134 3.12 0.98 -13.09
N LEU A 135 3.49 1.46 -11.91
CA LEU A 135 4.37 2.60 -11.72
C LEU A 135 5.77 2.07 -11.40
N THR A 136 6.79 2.51 -12.11
CA THR A 136 8.20 2.31 -11.73
C THR A 136 8.70 3.63 -11.20
N LEU A 137 9.01 3.65 -9.92
CA LEU A 137 9.40 4.87 -9.21
C LEU A 137 10.91 5.04 -9.33
N PRO A 138 11.37 6.22 -9.78
CA PRO A 138 12.79 6.50 -9.85
C PRO A 138 13.36 6.68 -8.42
N ASP A 139 14.68 6.73 -8.32
CA ASP A 139 15.37 6.99 -7.06
C ASP A 139 15.03 8.41 -6.51
N LEU A 140 15.47 8.69 -5.28
CA LEU A 140 15.23 9.95 -4.59
C LEU A 140 15.48 11.17 -5.51
N TYR A 141 14.53 12.12 -5.50
CA TYR A 141 14.55 13.41 -6.21
C TYR A 141 14.28 13.41 -7.72
N TYR A 142 13.82 12.29 -8.29
CA TYR A 142 13.35 12.26 -9.67
C TYR A 142 11.83 12.18 -9.73
N TYR A 143 11.21 13.09 -10.47
CA TYR A 143 9.75 13.22 -10.55
C TYR A 143 9.24 13.02 -11.97
N ASN A 144 9.93 12.21 -12.77
CA ASN A 144 9.51 11.87 -14.12
C ASN A 144 8.25 10.99 -14.11
N ASN A 145 7.57 10.91 -15.24
CA ASN A 145 6.38 10.08 -15.39
C ASN A 145 6.67 8.61 -14.99
N PRO A 146 6.04 8.09 -13.92
CA PRO A 146 6.37 6.77 -13.41
C PRO A 146 5.58 5.66 -14.11
N ILE A 147 4.59 5.97 -14.95
CA ILE A 147 3.69 4.96 -15.52
C ILE A 147 4.40 4.20 -16.62
N THR A 148 4.59 2.90 -16.39
CA THR A 148 5.34 2.00 -17.31
C THR A 148 4.46 0.94 -17.95
N ALA A 149 3.27 0.65 -17.40
CA ALA A 149 2.28 -0.22 -18.01
C ALA A 149 0.87 0.14 -17.55
N ILE A 150 -0.11 -0.04 -18.43
CA ILE A 150 -1.54 -0.02 -18.12
C ILE A 150 -2.15 -1.28 -18.72
N ASP A 151 -2.53 -2.21 -17.86
CA ASP A 151 -3.14 -3.48 -18.26
C ASP A 151 -4.65 -3.44 -18.05
N LYS A 152 -5.41 -3.62 -19.14
CA LYS A 152 -6.85 -3.88 -19.06
C LYS A 152 -7.06 -5.31 -18.57
N ILE A 153 -7.74 -5.49 -17.43
CA ILE A 153 -8.00 -6.81 -16.86
C ILE A 153 -9.04 -7.55 -17.72
N PRO A 154 -8.75 -8.78 -18.20
CA PRO A 154 -9.69 -9.56 -18.99
C PRO A 154 -11.00 -9.87 -18.24
N ALA A 155 -12.13 -9.82 -18.95
CA ALA A 155 -13.47 -9.93 -18.36
C ALA A 155 -13.76 -11.29 -17.68
N ASP A 156 -13.01 -12.34 -18.03
CA ASP A 156 -13.12 -13.69 -17.45
C ASP A 156 -12.43 -13.83 -16.07
N LYS A 157 -11.61 -12.85 -15.67
CA LYS A 157 -10.91 -12.85 -14.39
C LYS A 157 -11.81 -12.52 -13.21
N GLN A 158 -11.70 -13.28 -12.13
CA GLN A 158 -12.36 -12.96 -10.86
C GLN A 158 -11.83 -11.66 -10.25
N PHE A 159 -10.63 -11.23 -10.63
CA PHE A 159 -10.07 -9.92 -10.28
C PHE A 159 -11.05 -8.75 -10.51
N ASN A 160 -11.86 -8.81 -11.57
CA ASN A 160 -12.89 -7.79 -11.89
C ASN A 160 -14.07 -7.75 -10.91
N ARG A 161 -14.17 -8.72 -10.00
CA ARG A 161 -15.23 -8.84 -8.97
C ARG A 161 -14.70 -8.64 -7.56
N ALA A 162 -13.41 -8.39 -7.40
CA ALA A 162 -12.78 -8.28 -6.10
C ALA A 162 -13.34 -7.10 -5.29
N THR A 163 -13.50 -7.31 -3.99
CA THR A 163 -13.98 -6.29 -3.05
C THR A 163 -12.88 -5.76 -2.13
N VAL A 164 -11.75 -6.46 -2.10
CA VAL A 164 -10.60 -6.17 -1.23
C VAL A 164 -9.33 -6.62 -1.94
N PHE A 165 -8.29 -5.82 -1.80
CA PHE A 165 -6.99 -5.99 -2.42
C PHE A 165 -5.86 -5.84 -1.40
N GLY A 166 -4.76 -6.50 -1.71
CA GLY A 166 -3.47 -6.37 -1.05
C GLY A 166 -2.38 -6.80 -2.03
N ASN A 167 -1.16 -6.88 -1.55
CA ASN A 167 -0.05 -7.42 -2.32
C ASN A 167 0.97 -8.09 -1.40
N HIS A 168 1.92 -8.80 -2.01
CA HIS A 168 3.17 -9.10 -1.33
C HIS A 168 4.14 -7.97 -1.62
N GLU A 169 4.74 -7.39 -0.59
CA GLU A 169 5.59 -6.22 -0.81
C GLU A 169 7.02 -6.61 -1.19
N SER A 170 7.61 -7.61 -0.52
CA SER A 170 9.06 -7.83 -0.58
C SER A 170 9.54 -9.15 -1.17
N GLN A 171 8.71 -10.21 -1.24
CA GLN A 171 9.18 -11.55 -1.62
C GLN A 171 8.51 -12.16 -2.86
N ALA A 172 7.46 -11.54 -3.41
CA ALA A 172 6.81 -12.02 -4.61
C ALA A 172 6.17 -10.88 -5.39
N ASN A 173 6.14 -10.99 -6.73
CA ASN A 173 5.46 -10.02 -7.59
C ASN A 173 3.98 -10.40 -7.82
N VAL A 174 3.18 -10.28 -6.76
CA VAL A 174 1.76 -10.70 -6.76
C VAL A 174 0.86 -9.67 -6.11
N LEU A 175 -0.34 -9.52 -6.68
CA LEU A 175 -1.47 -8.87 -6.02
C LEU A 175 -2.35 -9.96 -5.42
N TYR A 176 -2.80 -9.74 -4.19
CA TYR A 176 -3.81 -10.55 -3.55
C TYR A 176 -5.15 -9.85 -3.63
N TYR A 177 -6.22 -10.61 -3.77
CA TYR A 177 -7.57 -10.06 -3.70
C TYR A 177 -8.57 -11.13 -3.26
N ALA A 178 -9.77 -10.71 -2.88
CA ALA A 178 -10.84 -11.64 -2.55
C ALA A 178 -12.18 -11.28 -3.18
N VAL A 179 -12.97 -12.31 -3.45
CA VAL A 179 -14.37 -12.24 -3.88
C VAL A 179 -15.20 -13.05 -2.89
N GLY A 180 -15.93 -12.37 -2.01
CA GLY A 180 -16.67 -13.02 -0.92
C GLY A 180 -15.71 -13.69 0.08
N ASP A 181 -15.79 -15.01 0.19
CA ASP A 181 -14.96 -15.84 1.07
C ASP A 181 -13.76 -16.50 0.35
N GLN A 182 -13.62 -16.29 -0.97
CA GLN A 182 -12.54 -16.87 -1.76
C GLN A 182 -11.41 -15.85 -1.98
N ALA A 183 -10.22 -16.19 -1.51
CA ALA A 183 -8.98 -15.47 -1.80
C ALA A 183 -8.35 -15.93 -3.11
N TYR A 184 -7.66 -15.02 -3.78
CA TYR A 184 -6.94 -15.26 -5.02
C TYR A 184 -5.59 -14.56 -4.99
N TYR A 185 -4.68 -15.00 -5.85
CA TYR A 185 -3.53 -14.20 -6.25
C TYR A 185 -3.55 -13.93 -7.76
N TYR A 186 -3.01 -12.79 -8.14
CA TYR A 186 -2.74 -12.39 -9.50
C TYR A 186 -1.23 -12.13 -9.66
N GLY A 187 -0.56 -12.96 -10.45
CA GLY A 187 0.85 -12.77 -10.78
C GLY A 187 0.99 -11.64 -11.79
N VAL A 188 1.60 -10.51 -11.40
CA VAL A 188 1.63 -9.31 -12.24
C VAL A 188 2.44 -9.54 -13.52
N GLY A 189 3.61 -10.18 -13.40
CA GLY A 189 4.47 -10.47 -14.55
C GLY A 189 3.91 -11.55 -15.49
N SER A 190 3.31 -12.60 -14.93
CA SER A 190 2.73 -13.72 -15.70
C SER A 190 1.32 -13.45 -16.20
N LYS A 191 0.63 -12.45 -15.64
CA LYS A 191 -0.79 -12.13 -15.86
C LYS A 191 -1.72 -13.30 -15.56
N THR A 192 -1.31 -14.18 -14.64
CA THR A 192 -2.05 -15.39 -14.26
C THR A 192 -2.85 -15.16 -12.99
N GLU A 193 -4.06 -15.70 -12.98
CA GLU A 193 -4.96 -15.70 -11.83
C GLU A 193 -5.06 -17.11 -11.27
N GLN A 194 -5.03 -17.24 -9.94
CA GLN A 194 -5.23 -18.52 -9.27
C GLN A 194 -6.02 -18.33 -7.97
N ALA A 195 -6.98 -19.21 -7.73
CA ALA A 195 -7.63 -19.32 -6.43
C ALA A 195 -6.65 -19.87 -5.38
N LEU A 196 -6.65 -19.27 -4.19
CA LEU A 196 -5.83 -19.70 -3.07
C LEU A 196 -6.59 -20.71 -2.21
N THR A 197 -5.91 -21.78 -1.80
CA THR A 197 -6.41 -22.71 -0.79
C THR A 197 -5.90 -22.29 0.57
N LEU A 198 -6.81 -21.92 1.46
CA LEU A 198 -6.49 -21.50 2.82
C LEU A 198 -6.79 -22.64 3.81
N GLN A 199 -5.76 -23.40 4.19
CA GLN A 199 -5.96 -24.51 5.12
C GLN A 199 -6.39 -23.99 6.49
N GLY A 200 -7.41 -24.59 7.11
CA GLY A 200 -7.91 -24.14 8.42
C GLY A 200 -8.72 -22.83 8.37
N PHE A 201 -9.07 -22.36 7.17
CA PHE A 201 -10.00 -21.25 6.98
C PHE A 201 -11.44 -21.70 7.21
N GLU A 202 -12.16 -20.99 8.07
CA GLU A 202 -13.53 -21.34 8.49
C GLU A 202 -14.62 -20.60 7.70
N GLY A 203 -14.24 -19.83 6.67
CA GLY A 203 -15.17 -19.03 5.87
C GLY A 203 -15.47 -17.64 6.45
N GLY A 204 -16.46 -16.99 5.87
CA GLY A 204 -16.86 -15.61 6.16
C GLY A 204 -16.42 -14.61 5.09
N GLU A 205 -17.01 -13.42 5.09
CA GLU A 205 -16.63 -12.34 4.16
C GLU A 205 -15.16 -11.98 4.42
N ILE A 206 -14.29 -12.05 3.42
CA ILE A 206 -12.91 -11.55 3.53
C ILE A 206 -12.96 -10.02 3.48
N THR A 207 -12.45 -9.38 4.54
CA THR A 207 -12.51 -7.93 4.73
C THR A 207 -11.15 -7.26 4.66
N TYR A 208 -10.09 -8.05 4.73
CA TYR A 208 -8.71 -7.62 4.60
C TYR A 208 -7.87 -8.76 4.02
N ILE A 209 -6.96 -8.43 3.09
CA ILE A 209 -5.97 -9.35 2.53
C ILE A 209 -4.66 -8.61 2.29
N GLY A 210 -3.53 -9.23 2.56
CA GLY A 210 -2.23 -8.64 2.27
C GLY A 210 -1.09 -9.31 3.00
N ASN A 211 0.12 -8.89 2.67
CA ASN A 211 1.33 -9.30 3.36
C ASN A 211 1.57 -8.43 4.60
N ARG A 212 2.03 -9.02 5.70
CA ARG A 212 2.52 -8.32 6.89
C ARG A 212 3.82 -8.95 7.34
N TYR A 213 4.84 -8.12 7.48
CA TYR A 213 6.18 -8.59 7.74
C TYR A 213 6.95 -7.63 8.63
N TRP A 214 7.88 -8.17 9.40
CA TRP A 214 8.96 -7.46 10.08
C TRP A 214 10.23 -8.28 9.85
N THR A 215 11.06 -7.86 8.90
CA THR A 215 12.20 -8.67 8.41
C THR A 215 13.55 -8.07 8.79
N GLN A 216 13.61 -7.25 9.84
CA GLN A 216 14.86 -6.63 10.29
C GLN A 216 15.86 -7.71 10.76
N GLU A 217 17.09 -7.63 10.25
CA GLU A 217 18.19 -8.48 10.70
C GLU A 217 18.47 -8.28 12.20
N GLY A 218 18.75 -9.38 12.90
CA GLY A 218 19.10 -9.36 14.33
C GLY A 218 17.91 -9.29 15.30
N VAL A 219 16.67 -9.25 14.82
CA VAL A 219 15.46 -9.32 15.66
C VAL A 219 14.94 -10.76 15.73
N SER A 220 14.82 -11.32 16.93
CA SER A 220 14.40 -12.72 17.15
C SER A 220 12.95 -13.02 16.73
N ASP A 221 12.11 -11.99 16.67
CA ASP A 221 10.67 -12.10 16.37
C ASP A 221 10.33 -11.64 14.95
N ALA A 222 11.31 -11.71 14.03
CA ALA A 222 11.08 -11.42 12.62
C ALA A 222 10.00 -12.35 12.03
N PHE A 223 9.15 -11.81 11.16
CA PHE A 223 8.08 -12.56 10.52
C PHE A 223 7.77 -12.02 9.13
N ASP A 224 7.16 -12.87 8.31
CA ASP A 224 6.61 -12.51 7.00
C ASP A 224 5.41 -13.41 6.74
N TYR A 225 4.21 -12.84 6.81
CA TYR A 225 2.97 -13.59 6.72
C TYR A 225 2.06 -13.07 5.61
N PHE A 226 1.37 -14.00 4.96
CA PHE A 226 0.14 -13.71 4.25
C PHE A 226 -1.00 -13.65 5.26
N VAL A 227 -1.73 -12.54 5.28
CA VAL A 227 -2.75 -12.25 6.28
C VAL A 227 -4.11 -12.10 5.61
N VAL A 228 -5.11 -12.81 6.13
CA VAL A 228 -6.52 -12.71 5.74
C VAL A 228 -7.34 -12.41 6.97
N ALA A 229 -8.20 -11.40 6.92
CA ALA A 229 -9.23 -11.21 7.94
C ALA A 229 -10.61 -11.48 7.39
N THR A 230 -11.46 -12.10 8.19
CA THR A 230 -12.87 -12.33 7.86
C THR A 230 -13.79 -11.63 8.83
N HIS A 231 -15.04 -11.44 8.40
CA HIS A 231 -16.13 -10.97 9.23
C HIS A 231 -17.35 -11.88 9.07
N GLN A 232 -17.90 -12.33 10.19
CA GLN A 232 -19.14 -13.10 10.24
C GLN A 232 -19.85 -12.85 11.58
N ASN A 233 -21.16 -12.59 11.53
CA ASN A 233 -22.00 -12.40 12.72
C ASN A 233 -21.46 -11.36 13.73
N GLY A 234 -20.91 -10.24 13.23
CA GLY A 234 -20.40 -9.15 14.08
C GLY A 234 -19.03 -9.44 14.71
N ARG A 235 -18.37 -10.54 14.35
CA ARG A 235 -17.04 -10.92 14.84
C ARG A 235 -16.05 -10.98 13.69
N TYR A 236 -14.79 -10.70 14.00
CA TYR A 236 -13.69 -10.90 13.06
C TYR A 236 -12.81 -12.07 13.46
N LYS A 237 -12.14 -12.64 12.45
CA LYS A 237 -11.02 -13.57 12.64
C LYS A 237 -9.90 -13.20 11.68
N VAL A 238 -8.67 -13.13 12.17
CA VAL A 238 -7.46 -12.87 11.37
C VAL A 238 -6.63 -14.14 11.34
N TYR A 239 -6.29 -14.59 10.15
CA TYR A 239 -5.46 -15.75 9.89
C TYR A 239 -4.12 -15.29 9.32
N MET A 240 -3.01 -15.75 9.89
CA MET A 240 -1.66 -15.45 9.43
C MET A 240 -0.99 -16.74 8.98
N TYR A 241 -0.58 -16.79 7.71
CA TYR A 241 0.01 -17.97 7.07
C TYR A 241 1.47 -17.69 6.72
N ASN A 242 2.32 -18.70 6.87
CA ASN A 242 3.59 -18.72 6.15
C ASN A 242 3.34 -18.73 4.65
N THR A 243 4.30 -18.26 3.85
CA THR A 243 4.20 -18.25 2.39
C THR A 243 5.35 -18.99 1.73
N VAL A 244 5.10 -19.50 0.52
CA VAL A 244 6.13 -19.97 -0.42
C VAL A 244 5.82 -19.33 -1.76
N GLY A 245 6.71 -18.48 -2.27
CA GLY A 245 6.48 -17.73 -3.51
C GLY A 245 5.22 -16.85 -3.45
N GLY A 246 4.87 -16.37 -2.26
CA GLY A 246 3.64 -15.61 -2.02
C GLY A 246 2.35 -16.45 -1.98
N VAL A 247 2.40 -17.77 -2.01
CA VAL A 247 1.24 -18.63 -1.80
C VAL A 247 1.21 -19.08 -0.33
N PRO A 248 0.07 -18.98 0.39
CA PRO A 248 -0.04 -19.48 1.76
C PRO A 248 0.28 -20.97 1.83
N ASN A 249 1.06 -21.37 2.83
CA ASN A 249 1.55 -22.72 3.01
C ASN A 249 1.18 -23.26 4.40
N GLY A 250 0.41 -24.35 4.43
CA GLY A 250 -0.05 -24.98 5.66
C GLY A 250 -1.20 -24.24 6.36
N ALA A 251 -1.49 -24.66 7.59
CA ALA A 251 -2.46 -24.01 8.48
C ALA A 251 -1.92 -22.65 9.00
N PRO A 252 -2.80 -21.77 9.51
CA PRO A 252 -2.37 -20.49 10.05
C PRO A 252 -1.41 -20.70 11.23
N VAL A 253 -0.30 -19.97 11.24
CA VAL A 253 0.66 -19.99 12.35
C VAL A 253 0.19 -19.14 13.52
N ARG A 254 -0.68 -18.16 13.25
CA ARG A 254 -1.35 -17.33 14.24
C ARG A 254 -2.77 -17.02 13.82
N THR A 255 -3.64 -16.95 14.82
CA THR A 255 -5.04 -16.59 14.64
C THR A 255 -5.43 -15.59 15.71
N LEU A 256 -6.09 -14.50 15.32
CA LEU A 256 -6.65 -13.50 16.23
C LEU A 256 -8.16 -13.44 16.02
N GLU A 257 -8.92 -13.15 17.07
CA GLU A 257 -10.37 -13.00 16.97
C GLU A 257 -10.88 -11.91 17.91
N GLY A 258 -12.04 -11.35 17.56
CA GLY A 258 -12.67 -10.31 18.36
C GLY A 258 -13.98 -9.84 17.75
N GLU A 259 -14.49 -8.72 18.26
CA GLU A 259 -15.72 -8.10 17.78
C GLU A 259 -15.45 -7.04 16.70
N GLY A 260 -16.42 -6.85 15.81
CA GLY A 260 -16.37 -5.88 14.73
C GLY A 260 -15.80 -6.43 13.43
N LYS A 261 -15.38 -5.53 12.55
CA LYS A 261 -14.89 -5.81 11.20
C LYS A 261 -13.49 -5.24 11.02
N VAL A 262 -12.53 -6.09 10.67
CA VAL A 262 -11.16 -5.66 10.37
C VAL A 262 -11.16 -4.97 9.00
N VAL A 263 -10.74 -3.72 8.97
CA VAL A 263 -10.61 -2.92 7.74
C VAL A 263 -9.16 -2.67 7.34
N LYS A 264 -8.22 -2.82 8.29
CA LYS A 264 -6.78 -2.66 8.08
C LYS A 264 -6.02 -3.29 9.23
N ILE A 265 -4.80 -3.76 8.96
CA ILE A 265 -3.89 -4.32 9.95
C ILE A 265 -2.54 -3.60 9.82
N HIS A 266 -1.93 -3.25 10.94
CA HIS A 266 -0.56 -2.75 11.04
C HIS A 266 0.19 -3.52 12.10
N TYR A 267 1.46 -3.78 11.86
CA TYR A 267 2.36 -4.20 12.92
C TYR A 267 2.89 -2.97 13.62
N ASN A 268 2.94 -3.01 14.95
CA ASN A 268 3.59 -2.00 15.77
C ASN A 268 4.77 -2.67 16.52
N SER A 269 5.99 -2.27 16.21
CA SER A 269 7.20 -2.71 16.88
C SER A 269 7.17 -2.26 18.34
N PRO A 270 7.42 -3.17 19.29
CA PRO A 270 7.49 -2.82 20.71
C PRO A 270 8.72 -1.98 21.06
N PHE A 271 9.66 -1.78 20.12
CA PHE A 271 10.89 -1.03 20.32
C PHE A 271 10.72 0.43 19.84
N MET A 272 10.78 1.38 20.78
CA MET A 272 11.06 2.78 20.45
C MET A 272 12.56 3.03 20.67
N CYS A 273 13.27 3.47 19.64
CA CYS A 273 14.67 3.85 19.79
C CYS A 273 14.79 5.08 20.69
N ASN A 274 15.61 4.98 21.75
CA ASN A 274 16.00 6.11 22.60
C ASN A 274 17.20 6.90 22.02
N GLY A 275 17.50 6.72 20.74
CA GLY A 275 18.69 7.26 20.10
C GLY A 275 18.66 8.78 19.96
N THR A 276 19.45 9.47 20.79
CA THR A 276 19.92 10.83 20.51
C THR A 276 20.62 10.87 19.15
N ALA A 277 20.39 11.93 18.37
CA ALA A 277 20.86 12.18 17.00
C ALA A 277 22.40 12.24 16.80
N GLY A 278 23.17 11.34 17.40
CA GLY A 278 24.62 11.27 17.31
C GLY A 278 25.22 9.88 17.56
N GLY A 279 24.41 8.82 17.69
CA GLY A 279 24.86 7.43 17.63
C GLY A 279 24.66 6.88 16.22
N ASN A 280 25.59 6.04 15.75
CA ASN A 280 25.67 5.43 14.42
C ASN A 280 24.33 5.33 13.67
N GLU A 281 24.32 5.69 12.39
CA GLU A 281 23.17 5.63 11.46
C GLU A 281 22.38 4.30 11.47
N ALA A 282 22.94 3.23 12.05
CA ALA A 282 22.26 1.97 12.33
C ALA A 282 21.05 2.08 13.29
N ASP A 283 21.06 3.06 14.20
CA ASP A 283 20.00 3.24 15.23
C ASP A 283 18.88 4.22 14.79
N ALA A 284 18.97 4.82 13.60
CA ALA A 284 17.95 5.70 13.05
C ALA A 284 16.84 4.97 12.27
N ASN A 285 16.98 3.65 12.07
CA ASN A 285 16.06 2.82 11.27
C ASN A 285 14.82 2.31 12.04
N PHE A 286 14.57 2.81 13.25
CA PHE A 286 13.43 2.37 14.05
C PHE A 286 12.14 3.08 13.62
N TYR A 287 11.37 2.44 12.74
CA TYR A 287 9.93 2.68 12.66
C TYR A 287 9.23 1.80 13.69
N PRO A 288 8.40 2.39 14.56
CA PRO A 288 7.55 1.59 15.42
C PRO A 288 6.45 0.88 14.63
N CYS A 289 6.35 0.98 13.29
CA CYS A 289 5.31 0.30 12.54
C CYS A 289 5.82 -0.26 11.20
N SER A 290 5.50 -1.52 10.89
CA SER A 290 5.54 -2.03 9.51
C SER A 290 4.11 -2.14 8.96
N PHE A 291 3.98 -1.84 7.67
CA PHE A 291 2.70 -1.46 7.06
C PHE A 291 2.15 -2.47 6.07
#